data_AF-A0A956PMP4-F1
#
_entry.id   AF-A0A956PMP4-F1
#
_cell.length_a   1.000
_cell.length_b   1.000
_cell.length_c   1.000
_cell.angle_alpha   90.00
_cell.angle_beta   90.00
_cell.angle_gamma   90.00
#
_symmetry.space_group_name_H-M   'P 1'
#
loop_
_entity.id
_entity.type
_entity.pdbx_description
1 polymer ?
#
loop_
_entity_poly.entity_id
_entity_poly.type
_entity_poly.pdbx_seq_one_letter_code
_entity_poly.pdbx_strand_id
1 'polypeptide(L)'
;MLVHLPPGLVELLNALYWGQEEVESELQAFAETWRDIENWHQFHGSYCVNEKEEGNLENFRVLWRQVNDSLTEGPLEFEKLAGAVHETVSIMNQVNEDRRFPHFSTIPAVNETLLAGAAYCMDSGSEKSVRDRLPLLAECLDNLRGLYYEQVDGFPEEIRTALTEGFELMEKGIESVHRGLPNKEPVHDGLADIKEGAGLAEFLLEWDKKEKARLSERYNRYNIPLIGTDLEIGLESMKAVERRKWRRGAKSTESDLFPKLDEFWHMVNSNLFLPPEERPEIMMEVEEAYLATREAVAALKGKDFEDDELIEAVEESLDWLSESFTHIEEVALRPDAFGSGTEREIFEAVQGVLSGTVPDAALLELLRNSQLPEHELESFGPYLKDGDRESLYTAVWIFLDHYSARAEKVEGELWTCSACGQANAAESVSCGHCRVVRK
;
A
#
# COMPACT_ATOMS: atom_id res chain seq x y z
N MET A 1 -4.47 -17.12 2.29
CA MET A 1 -4.24 -15.68 2.06
C MET A 1 -5.42 -14.93 2.65
N LEU A 2 -5.15 -14.14 3.68
CA LEU A 2 -6.14 -13.33 4.36
C LEU A 2 -6.60 -12.20 3.43
N VAL A 3 -7.91 -11.94 3.35
CA VAL A 3 -8.45 -10.82 2.56
C VAL A 3 -8.69 -9.64 3.50
N HIS A 4 -7.99 -8.55 3.24
CA HIS A 4 -8.23 -7.28 3.90
C HIS A 4 -9.45 -6.59 3.27
N LEU A 5 -10.35 -6.12 4.13
CA LEU A 5 -11.53 -5.35 3.79
C LEU A 5 -11.25 -3.86 3.96
N PRO A 6 -11.93 -2.98 3.20
CA PRO A 6 -11.95 -1.56 3.49
C PRO A 6 -12.43 -1.30 4.94
N PRO A 7 -11.80 -0.36 5.69
CA PRO A 7 -12.09 -0.17 7.11
C PRO A 7 -13.57 0.08 7.44
N GLY A 8 -14.28 0.82 6.60
CA GLY A 8 -15.70 1.11 6.80
C GLY A 8 -16.61 -0.13 6.74
N LEU A 9 -16.14 -1.29 6.28
CA LEU A 9 -16.92 -2.53 6.29
C LEU A 9 -16.73 -3.37 7.56
N VAL A 10 -15.67 -3.12 8.33
CA VAL A 10 -15.21 -4.04 9.38
C VAL A 10 -15.98 -3.86 10.67
N GLU A 11 -16.20 -2.63 11.12
CA GLU A 11 -16.82 -2.39 12.43
C GLU A 11 -18.26 -2.88 12.53
N LEU A 12 -19.05 -2.80 11.45
CA LEU A 12 -20.40 -3.41 11.46
C LEU A 12 -20.32 -4.93 11.60
N LEU A 13 -19.41 -5.59 10.88
CA LEU A 13 -19.24 -7.04 10.99
C LEU A 13 -18.82 -7.44 12.41
N ASN A 14 -17.96 -6.66 13.04
CA ASN A 14 -17.52 -6.89 14.41
C ASN A 14 -18.65 -6.66 15.41
N ALA A 15 -19.41 -5.57 15.28
CA ALA A 15 -20.54 -5.27 16.13
C ALA A 15 -21.61 -6.37 16.06
N LEU A 16 -21.93 -6.87 14.86
CA LEU A 16 -22.86 -7.98 14.65
C LEU A 16 -22.33 -9.29 15.23
N TYR A 17 -21.04 -9.58 15.05
CA TYR A 17 -20.41 -10.79 15.60
C TYR A 17 -20.48 -10.83 17.13
N TRP A 18 -20.20 -9.70 17.79
CA TRP A 18 -20.26 -9.57 19.24
C TRP A 18 -21.66 -9.32 19.80
N GLY A 19 -22.68 -9.21 18.95
CA GLY A 19 -24.07 -9.00 19.35
C GLY A 19 -24.34 -7.63 19.98
N GLN A 20 -23.67 -6.59 19.51
CA GLN A 20 -23.90 -5.21 19.96
C GLN A 20 -25.28 -4.71 19.47
N GLU A 21 -26.00 -3.98 20.33
CA GLU A 21 -27.36 -3.52 20.03
C GLU A 21 -27.39 -2.18 19.27
N GLU A 22 -26.40 -1.31 19.49
CA GLU A 22 -26.28 0.00 18.85
C GLU A 22 -25.25 -0.08 17.71
N VAL A 23 -25.74 -0.11 16.47
CA VAL A 23 -24.89 -0.27 15.27
C VAL A 23 -25.15 0.78 14.18
N GLU A 24 -25.83 1.89 14.52
CA GLU A 24 -26.31 2.87 13.53
C GLU A 24 -25.16 3.61 12.83
N SER A 25 -24.11 3.99 13.58
CA SER A 25 -22.91 4.62 13.03
C SER A 25 -22.14 3.67 12.11
N GLU A 26 -21.99 2.42 12.54
CA GLU A 26 -21.27 1.36 11.83
C GLU A 26 -22.03 0.99 10.55
N LEU A 27 -23.36 0.93 10.61
CA LEU A 27 -24.22 0.70 9.45
C LEU A 27 -24.12 1.84 8.44
N GLN A 28 -24.06 3.09 8.90
CA GLN A 28 -23.88 4.23 7.99
C GLN A 28 -22.53 4.15 7.27
N ALA A 29 -21.42 3.97 8.00
CA ALA A 29 -20.09 3.84 7.42
C ALA A 29 -19.99 2.65 6.46
N PHE A 30 -20.61 1.52 6.83
CA PHE A 30 -20.70 0.33 5.98
C PHE A 30 -21.45 0.64 4.69
N ALA A 31 -22.62 1.27 4.77
CA ALA A 31 -23.45 1.57 3.60
C ALA A 31 -22.82 2.61 2.66
N GLU A 32 -22.03 3.55 3.19
CA GLU A 32 -21.23 4.48 2.39
C GLU A 32 -20.12 3.74 1.66
N THR A 33 -19.34 2.93 2.38
CA THR A 33 -18.25 2.13 1.80
C THR A 33 -18.77 1.10 0.77
N TRP A 34 -19.95 0.51 1.02
CA TRP A 34 -20.58 -0.43 0.09
C TRP A 34 -21.03 0.23 -1.23
N ARG A 35 -21.41 1.52 -1.17
CA ARG A 35 -21.68 2.33 -2.38
C ARG A 35 -20.40 2.65 -3.13
N ASP A 36 -19.29 2.91 -2.43
CA ASP A 36 -18.00 3.12 -3.09
C ASP A 36 -17.51 1.86 -3.83
N ILE A 37 -17.77 0.68 -3.26
CA ILE A 37 -17.55 -0.61 -3.92
C ILE A 37 -18.43 -0.76 -5.17
N GLU A 38 -19.68 -0.28 -5.13
CA GLU A 38 -20.53 -0.24 -6.32
C GLU A 38 -19.95 0.69 -7.39
N ASN A 39 -19.50 1.88 -7.00
CA ASN A 39 -18.88 2.85 -7.91
C ASN A 39 -17.63 2.26 -8.58
N TRP A 40 -16.80 1.54 -7.82
CA TRP A 40 -15.68 0.78 -8.37
C TRP A 40 -16.16 -0.19 -9.45
N HIS A 41 -17.21 -0.98 -9.20
CA HIS A 41 -17.75 -1.91 -10.20
C HIS A 41 -18.32 -1.20 -11.43
N GLN A 42 -19.04 -0.10 -11.25
CA GLN A 42 -19.59 0.67 -12.36
C GLN A 42 -18.49 1.17 -13.30
N PHE A 43 -17.31 1.52 -12.76
CA PHE A 43 -16.16 1.96 -13.53
C PHE A 43 -15.33 0.78 -14.10
N HIS A 44 -14.89 -0.14 -13.25
CA HIS A 44 -13.99 -1.24 -13.62
C HIS A 44 -14.70 -2.42 -14.29
N GLY A 45 -15.97 -2.67 -13.97
CA GLY A 45 -16.82 -3.70 -14.56
C GLY A 45 -17.49 -3.30 -15.89
N SER A 46 -17.12 -2.15 -16.46
CA SER A 46 -17.61 -1.67 -17.76
C SER A 46 -17.01 -2.39 -18.98
N TYR A 47 -15.98 -3.23 -18.75
CA TYR A 47 -15.36 -4.12 -19.71
C TYR A 47 -14.75 -5.34 -18.98
N CYS A 48 -14.49 -6.41 -19.74
CA CYS A 48 -13.70 -7.55 -19.27
C CYS A 48 -12.55 -7.87 -20.24
N VAL A 49 -11.44 -8.38 -19.70
CA VAL A 49 -10.25 -8.77 -20.49
C VAL A 49 -10.26 -10.24 -20.89
N ASN A 50 -11.04 -11.08 -20.21
CA ASN A 50 -11.22 -12.51 -20.49
C ASN A 50 -12.50 -13.08 -19.84
N GLU A 51 -12.88 -14.30 -20.20
CA GLU A 51 -14.09 -14.99 -19.70
C GLU A 51 -14.06 -15.22 -18.17
N LYS A 52 -12.88 -15.46 -17.58
CA LYS A 52 -12.74 -15.64 -16.12
C LYS A 52 -13.10 -14.35 -15.39
N GLU A 53 -12.59 -13.22 -15.87
CA GLU A 53 -12.87 -11.90 -15.32
C GLU A 53 -14.34 -11.52 -15.52
N GLU A 54 -14.94 -11.83 -16.66
CA GLU A 54 -16.38 -11.65 -16.89
C GLU A 54 -17.23 -12.41 -15.86
N GLY A 55 -16.92 -13.68 -15.62
CA GLY A 55 -17.60 -14.48 -14.61
C GLY A 55 -17.44 -13.91 -13.19
N ASN A 56 -16.24 -13.43 -12.85
CA ASN A 56 -15.99 -12.75 -11.58
C ASN A 56 -16.82 -11.46 -11.44
N LEU A 57 -16.87 -10.62 -12.47
CA LEU A 57 -17.61 -9.36 -12.45
C LEU A 57 -19.14 -9.57 -12.38
N GLU A 58 -19.66 -10.66 -12.94
CA GLU A 58 -21.07 -11.01 -12.79
C GLU A 58 -21.37 -11.56 -11.38
N ASN A 59 -20.49 -12.42 -10.84
CA ASN A 59 -20.58 -12.90 -9.46
C ASN A 59 -20.53 -11.74 -8.46
N PHE A 60 -19.66 -10.76 -8.69
CA PHE A 60 -19.59 -9.53 -7.90
C PHE A 60 -20.97 -8.86 -7.82
N ARG A 61 -21.68 -8.69 -8.95
CA ARG A 61 -23.00 -8.03 -8.96
C ARG A 61 -24.03 -8.79 -8.12
N VAL A 62 -24.00 -10.13 -8.18
CA VAL A 62 -24.91 -10.98 -7.41
C VAL A 62 -24.64 -10.81 -5.91
N LEU A 63 -23.38 -10.91 -5.51
CA LEU A 63 -22.98 -10.78 -4.10
C LEU A 63 -23.23 -9.37 -3.57
N TRP A 64 -22.94 -8.34 -4.39
CA TRP A 64 -23.20 -6.95 -4.04
C TRP A 64 -24.69 -6.70 -3.73
N ARG A 65 -25.58 -7.23 -4.59
CA ARG A 65 -27.03 -7.15 -4.38
C ARG A 65 -27.46 -7.92 -3.14
N GLN A 66 -26.94 -9.14 -2.93
CA GLN A 66 -27.28 -9.92 -1.74
C GLN A 66 -27.00 -9.16 -0.44
N VAL A 67 -25.84 -8.51 -0.34
CA VAL A 67 -25.49 -7.66 0.81
C VAL A 67 -26.44 -6.47 0.88
N ASN A 68 -26.63 -5.75 -0.23
CA ASN A 68 -27.49 -4.57 -0.27
C ASN A 68 -28.94 -4.88 0.14
N ASP A 69 -29.49 -5.99 -0.34
CA ASP A 69 -30.82 -6.48 0.04
C ASP A 69 -30.83 -6.77 1.54
N SER A 70 -29.79 -7.43 2.09
CA SER A 70 -29.67 -7.70 3.53
C SER A 70 -29.57 -6.42 4.38
N LEU A 71 -28.97 -5.34 3.86
CA LEU A 71 -28.92 -4.04 4.55
C LEU A 71 -30.29 -3.34 4.58
N THR A 72 -31.18 -3.67 3.64
CA THR A 72 -32.50 -3.01 3.50
C THR A 72 -33.66 -3.88 3.98
N GLU A 73 -33.49 -5.20 4.04
CA GLU A 73 -34.53 -6.18 4.32
C GLU A 73 -34.22 -7.02 5.57
N GLY A 74 -34.99 -6.79 6.64
CA GLY A 74 -34.99 -7.64 7.82
C GLY A 74 -33.85 -7.36 8.82
N PRO A 75 -33.64 -8.25 9.80
CA PRO A 75 -32.58 -8.08 10.79
C PRO A 75 -31.20 -8.33 10.18
N LEU A 76 -30.24 -7.48 10.53
CA LEU A 76 -28.83 -7.64 10.16
C LEU A 76 -28.24 -8.84 10.90
N GLU A 77 -27.68 -9.79 10.16
CA GLU A 77 -27.05 -10.99 10.70
C GLU A 77 -25.63 -11.11 10.13
N PHE A 78 -24.66 -11.39 11.00
CA PHE A 78 -23.25 -11.51 10.63
C PHE A 78 -23.05 -12.56 9.52
N GLU A 79 -23.66 -13.74 9.66
CA GLU A 79 -23.51 -14.87 8.75
C GLU A 79 -24.03 -14.58 7.34
N LYS A 80 -25.01 -13.67 7.21
CA LYS A 80 -25.57 -13.26 5.91
C LYS A 80 -24.66 -12.28 5.17
N LEU A 81 -23.93 -11.45 5.91
CA LEU A 81 -23.10 -10.39 5.36
C LEU A 81 -21.66 -10.85 5.12
N ALA A 82 -21.02 -11.47 6.12
CA ALA A 82 -19.57 -11.67 6.16
C ALA A 82 -19.03 -12.40 4.91
N GLY A 83 -19.66 -13.52 4.53
CA GLY A 83 -19.22 -14.30 3.37
C GLY A 83 -19.35 -13.53 2.05
N ALA A 84 -20.48 -12.85 1.84
CA ALA A 84 -20.72 -12.11 0.61
C ALA A 84 -19.85 -10.84 0.51
N VAL A 85 -19.60 -10.17 1.64
CA VAL A 85 -18.67 -9.04 1.72
C VAL A 85 -17.25 -9.47 1.36
N HIS A 86 -16.76 -10.52 2.03
CA HIS A 86 -15.42 -11.04 1.80
C HIS A 86 -15.20 -11.45 0.34
N GLU A 87 -16.14 -12.21 -0.24
CA GLU A 87 -16.03 -12.66 -1.62
C GLU A 87 -16.10 -11.50 -2.63
N THR A 88 -16.97 -10.51 -2.39
CA THR A 88 -17.07 -9.31 -3.23
C THR A 88 -15.74 -8.54 -3.26
N VAL A 89 -15.13 -8.32 -2.09
CA VAL A 89 -13.83 -7.64 -1.97
C VAL A 89 -12.70 -8.50 -2.54
N SER A 90 -12.75 -9.82 -2.38
CA SER A 90 -11.79 -10.75 -2.98
C SER A 90 -11.80 -10.67 -4.50
N ILE A 91 -12.98 -10.66 -5.13
CA ILE A 91 -13.13 -10.45 -6.57
C ILE A 91 -12.55 -9.09 -6.98
N MET A 92 -12.88 -8.02 -6.26
CA MET A 92 -12.36 -6.68 -6.53
C MET A 92 -10.84 -6.65 -6.52
N ASN A 93 -10.22 -7.21 -5.47
CA ASN A 93 -8.77 -7.28 -5.30
C ASN A 93 -8.12 -8.14 -6.41
N GLN A 94 -8.72 -9.28 -6.76
CA GLN A 94 -8.22 -10.13 -7.82
C GLN A 94 -8.25 -9.42 -9.18
N VAL A 95 -9.33 -8.72 -9.51
CA VAL A 95 -9.44 -7.96 -10.76
C VAL A 95 -8.41 -6.83 -10.79
N ASN A 96 -8.25 -6.10 -9.69
CA ASN A 96 -7.24 -5.04 -9.59
C ASN A 96 -5.81 -5.59 -9.76
N GLU A 97 -5.49 -6.70 -9.12
CA GLU A 97 -4.17 -7.32 -9.21
C GLU A 97 -3.90 -7.91 -10.60
N ASP A 98 -4.87 -8.60 -11.21
CA ASP A 98 -4.75 -9.13 -12.56
C ASP A 98 -4.51 -7.99 -13.59
N ARG A 99 -5.16 -6.83 -13.40
CA ARG A 99 -5.02 -5.66 -14.26
C ARG A 99 -3.81 -4.78 -13.95
N ARG A 100 -3.20 -4.94 -12.76
CA ARG A 100 -1.99 -4.22 -12.33
C ARG A 100 -0.77 -4.55 -13.20
N PHE A 101 -0.72 -5.77 -13.74
CA PHE A 101 0.34 -6.16 -14.64
C PHE A 101 0.25 -5.38 -15.96
N PRO A 102 1.35 -4.77 -16.42
CA PRO A 102 1.35 -3.98 -17.65
C PRO A 102 1.12 -4.91 -18.85
N HIS A 103 -0.04 -4.77 -19.49
CA HIS A 103 -0.37 -5.52 -20.71
C HIS A 103 0.15 -4.77 -21.94
N PHE A 104 0.04 -3.44 -21.91
CA PHE A 104 0.40 -2.59 -23.04
C PHE A 104 1.37 -1.47 -22.68
N SER A 105 1.36 -0.98 -21.44
CA SER A 105 2.24 0.09 -20.95
C SER A 105 2.46 -0.05 -19.45
N THR A 106 3.59 0.43 -18.96
CA THR A 106 3.92 0.55 -17.54
C THR A 106 3.22 1.73 -16.85
N ILE A 107 2.60 2.62 -17.62
CA ILE A 107 1.82 3.77 -17.14
C ILE A 107 0.38 3.30 -16.88
N PRO A 108 -0.12 3.30 -15.63
CA PRO A 108 -1.44 2.73 -15.31
C PRO A 108 -2.61 3.29 -16.13
N ALA A 109 -2.72 4.62 -16.24
CA ALA A 109 -3.80 5.27 -16.98
C ALA A 109 -3.78 4.93 -18.49
N VAL A 110 -2.59 4.78 -19.07
CA VAL A 110 -2.42 4.32 -20.46
C VAL A 110 -2.85 2.87 -20.58
N ASN A 111 -2.33 2.00 -19.72
CA ASN A 111 -2.63 0.57 -19.74
C ASN A 111 -4.13 0.29 -19.60
N GLU A 112 -4.81 0.95 -18.66
CA GLU A 112 -6.25 0.82 -18.48
C GLU A 112 -7.06 1.30 -19.69
N THR A 113 -6.66 2.44 -20.28
CA THR A 113 -7.33 2.97 -21.48
C THR A 113 -7.16 2.02 -22.67
N LEU A 114 -5.96 1.47 -22.86
CA LEU A 114 -5.67 0.50 -23.92
C LEU A 114 -6.41 -0.82 -23.71
N LEU A 115 -6.50 -1.32 -22.47
CA LEU A 115 -7.30 -2.51 -22.13
C LEU A 115 -8.79 -2.31 -22.40
N ALA A 116 -9.36 -1.20 -21.94
CA ALA A 116 -10.77 -0.87 -22.19
C ALA A 116 -11.04 -0.69 -23.69
N GLY A 117 -10.13 -0.04 -24.42
CA GLY A 117 -10.19 0.14 -25.86
C GLY A 117 -10.11 -1.17 -26.64
N ALA A 118 -9.19 -2.06 -26.27
CA ALA A 118 -9.09 -3.39 -26.85
C ALA A 118 -10.36 -4.21 -26.61
N ALA A 119 -10.88 -4.22 -25.38
CA ALA A 119 -12.13 -4.90 -25.03
C ALA A 119 -13.32 -4.36 -25.83
N TYR A 120 -13.43 -3.03 -25.98
CA TYR A 120 -14.44 -2.40 -26.83
C TYR A 120 -14.34 -2.84 -28.30
N CYS A 121 -13.13 -2.86 -28.86
CA CYS A 121 -12.90 -3.34 -30.23
C CYS A 121 -13.29 -4.81 -30.41
N MET A 122 -13.14 -5.64 -29.36
CA MET A 122 -13.46 -7.07 -29.33
C MET A 122 -14.90 -7.40 -28.87
N ASP A 123 -15.78 -6.41 -28.69
CA ASP A 123 -17.16 -6.58 -28.19
C ASP A 123 -17.27 -7.12 -26.74
N SER A 124 -16.19 -7.09 -25.97
CA SER A 124 -16.15 -7.42 -24.53
C SER A 124 -16.11 -6.18 -23.62
N GLY A 125 -16.33 -5.00 -24.20
CA GLY A 125 -16.36 -3.71 -23.51
C GLY A 125 -17.35 -2.75 -24.14
N SER A 126 -17.82 -1.79 -23.34
CA SER A 126 -18.77 -0.77 -23.79
C SER A 126 -18.08 0.50 -24.29
N GLU A 127 -18.75 1.32 -25.11
CA GLU A 127 -18.23 2.66 -25.44
C GLU A 127 -17.92 3.48 -24.17
N LYS A 128 -18.78 3.33 -23.15
CA LYS A 128 -18.63 4.00 -21.86
C LYS A 128 -17.28 3.64 -21.19
N SER A 129 -16.82 2.38 -21.30
CA SER A 129 -15.56 1.96 -20.68
C SER A 129 -14.36 2.75 -21.21
N VAL A 130 -14.34 3.06 -22.50
CA VAL A 130 -13.30 3.88 -23.13
C VAL A 130 -13.48 5.34 -22.74
N ARG A 131 -14.71 5.87 -22.90
CA ARG A 131 -15.02 7.29 -22.67
C ARG A 131 -14.70 7.75 -21.25
N ASP A 132 -15.00 6.93 -20.24
CA ASP A 132 -14.79 7.27 -18.83
C ASP A 132 -13.30 7.31 -18.43
N ARG A 133 -12.41 6.70 -19.23
CA ARG A 133 -10.95 6.64 -18.96
C ARG A 133 -10.15 7.74 -19.64
N LEU A 134 -10.66 8.33 -20.71
CA LEU A 134 -9.98 9.42 -21.43
C LEU A 134 -9.60 10.62 -20.55
N PRO A 135 -10.43 11.08 -19.58
CA PRO A 135 -10.04 12.17 -18.68
C PRO A 135 -8.81 11.84 -17.82
N LEU A 136 -8.75 10.62 -17.27
CA LEU A 136 -7.62 10.16 -16.46
C LEU A 136 -6.33 10.07 -17.28
N LEU A 137 -6.45 9.64 -18.54
CA LEU A 137 -5.32 9.61 -19.47
C LEU A 137 -4.84 11.03 -19.83
N ALA A 138 -5.75 11.99 -20.01
CA ALA A 138 -5.40 13.38 -20.26
C ALA A 138 -4.68 14.02 -19.06
N GLU A 139 -5.18 13.80 -17.84
CA GLU A 139 -4.50 14.25 -16.62
C GLU A 139 -3.11 13.61 -16.47
N CYS A 140 -2.98 12.32 -16.78
CA CYS A 140 -1.70 11.64 -16.79
C CYS A 140 -0.71 12.27 -17.79
N LEU A 141 -1.17 12.64 -18.99
CA LEU A 141 -0.35 13.33 -19.99
C LEU A 141 0.11 14.71 -19.48
N ASP A 142 -0.77 15.47 -18.84
CA ASP A 142 -0.42 16.78 -18.27
C ASP A 142 0.61 16.65 -17.14
N ASN A 143 0.48 15.63 -16.29
CA ASN A 143 1.48 15.34 -15.24
C ASN A 143 2.84 14.95 -15.82
N LEU A 144 2.88 14.13 -16.87
CA LEU A 144 4.12 13.78 -17.56
C LEU A 144 4.77 15.01 -18.23
N ARG A 145 3.98 15.91 -18.80
CA ARG A 145 4.47 17.20 -19.33
C ARG A 145 5.06 18.06 -18.22
N GLY A 146 4.40 18.14 -17.06
CA GLY A 146 4.92 18.84 -15.88
C GLY A 146 6.31 18.32 -15.49
N LEU A 147 6.43 17.00 -15.33
CA LEU A 147 7.70 16.34 -15.01
C LEU A 147 8.77 16.60 -16.08
N TYR A 148 8.41 16.58 -17.36
CA TYR A 148 9.32 16.90 -18.45
C TYR A 148 9.85 18.34 -18.35
N TYR A 149 8.97 19.32 -18.09
CA TYR A 149 9.37 20.72 -17.99
C TYR A 149 10.32 21.00 -16.83
N GLU A 150 10.21 20.26 -15.73
CA GLU A 150 11.14 20.36 -14.60
C GLU A 150 12.55 19.88 -14.96
N GLN A 151 12.68 18.98 -15.94
CA GLN A 151 13.92 18.27 -16.25
C GLN A 151 14.49 18.59 -17.64
N VAL A 152 13.80 19.42 -18.43
CA VAL A 152 14.08 19.64 -19.87
C VAL A 152 15.52 20.06 -20.16
N ASP A 153 16.11 20.90 -19.30
CA ASP A 153 17.48 21.42 -19.47
C ASP A 153 18.55 20.32 -19.26
N GLY A 154 18.20 19.24 -18.56
CA GLY A 154 19.08 18.09 -18.32
C GLY A 154 19.12 17.07 -19.46
N PHE A 155 18.18 17.12 -20.40
CA PHE A 155 18.06 16.12 -21.45
C PHE A 155 18.84 16.47 -22.73
N PRO A 156 19.49 15.48 -23.38
CA PRO A 156 19.97 15.60 -24.76
C PRO A 156 18.86 16.00 -25.75
N GLU A 157 19.24 16.61 -26.87
CA GLU A 157 18.29 17.11 -27.88
C GLU A 157 17.44 16.00 -28.49
N GLU A 158 18.02 14.82 -28.69
CA GLU A 158 17.35 13.65 -29.22
C GLU A 158 16.22 13.18 -28.29
N ILE A 159 16.48 13.18 -26.97
CA ILE A 159 15.49 12.82 -25.95
C ILE A 159 14.38 13.87 -25.89
N ARG A 160 14.71 15.16 -25.93
CA ARG A 160 13.70 16.23 -25.95
C ARG A 160 12.78 16.11 -27.17
N THR A 161 13.34 15.78 -28.33
CA THR A 161 12.58 15.61 -29.57
C THR A 161 11.63 14.42 -29.47
N ALA A 162 12.14 13.26 -29.04
CA ALA A 162 11.35 12.06 -28.86
C ALA A 162 10.20 12.23 -27.84
N LEU A 163 10.46 12.88 -26.71
CA LEU A 163 9.42 13.16 -25.71
C LEU A 163 8.34 14.12 -26.24
N THR A 164 8.74 15.15 -27.00
CA THR A 164 7.79 16.08 -27.63
C THR A 164 6.89 15.35 -28.63
N GLU A 165 7.48 14.51 -29.49
CA GLU A 165 6.74 13.65 -30.42
C GLU A 165 5.78 12.71 -29.67
N GLY A 166 6.24 12.08 -28.60
CA GLY A 166 5.41 11.20 -27.77
C GLY A 166 4.19 11.92 -27.17
N PHE A 167 4.38 13.13 -26.65
CA PHE A 167 3.27 13.94 -26.13
C PHE A 167 2.29 14.36 -27.22
N GLU A 168 2.76 14.69 -28.43
CA GLU A 168 1.88 15.00 -29.55
C GLU A 168 1.07 13.79 -30.01
N LEU A 169 1.69 12.61 -30.07
CA LEU A 169 1.02 11.35 -30.42
C LEU A 169 -0.08 11.00 -29.40
N MET A 170 0.23 11.09 -28.10
CA MET A 170 -0.77 10.85 -27.06
C MET A 170 -1.96 11.82 -27.15
N GLU A 171 -1.69 13.12 -27.35
CA GLU A 171 -2.74 14.13 -27.47
C GLU A 171 -3.64 13.89 -28.70
N LYS A 172 -3.04 13.65 -29.87
CA LYS A 172 -3.77 13.34 -31.12
C LYS A 172 -4.55 12.03 -30.98
N GLY A 173 -3.97 11.03 -30.34
CA GLY A 173 -4.62 9.74 -30.11
C GLY A 173 -5.83 9.86 -29.18
N ILE A 174 -5.72 10.60 -28.07
CA ILE A 174 -6.85 10.90 -27.16
C ILE A 174 -7.98 11.61 -27.92
N GLU A 175 -7.65 12.63 -28.72
CA GLU A 175 -8.63 13.37 -29.52
C GLU A 175 -9.31 12.47 -30.58
N SER A 176 -8.54 11.59 -31.22
CA SER A 176 -9.02 10.65 -32.24
C SER A 176 -9.95 9.60 -31.64
N VAL A 177 -9.60 9.02 -30.48
CA VAL A 177 -10.49 8.10 -29.77
C VAL A 177 -11.77 8.81 -29.35
N HIS A 178 -11.67 10.00 -28.75
CA HIS A 178 -12.83 10.75 -28.28
C HIS A 178 -13.84 11.08 -29.40
N ARG A 179 -13.33 11.54 -30.55
CA ARG A 179 -14.16 11.91 -31.72
C ARG A 179 -14.57 10.71 -32.57
N GLY A 180 -13.78 9.63 -32.51
CA GLY A 180 -13.97 8.43 -33.31
C GLY A 180 -15.12 7.55 -32.82
N LEU A 181 -15.43 7.59 -31.53
CA LEU A 181 -16.56 6.84 -30.96
C LEU A 181 -17.90 7.21 -31.63
N PRO A 182 -18.76 6.23 -31.96
CA PRO A 182 -18.68 4.79 -31.64
C PRO A 182 -18.05 3.93 -32.77
N ASN A 183 -17.23 4.48 -33.66
CA ASN A 183 -16.63 3.70 -34.74
C ASN A 183 -15.33 3.03 -34.26
N LYS A 184 -15.23 1.70 -34.41
CA LYS A 184 -14.09 0.92 -33.91
C LYS A 184 -12.76 1.20 -34.62
N GLU A 185 -12.78 1.48 -35.93
CA GLU A 185 -11.54 1.70 -36.71
C GLU A 185 -10.81 2.98 -36.28
N PRO A 186 -11.44 4.17 -36.23
CA PRO A 186 -10.81 5.38 -35.67
C PRO A 186 -10.35 5.24 -34.22
N VAL A 187 -11.09 4.47 -33.40
CA VAL A 187 -10.72 4.19 -32.02
C VAL A 187 -9.46 3.32 -31.97
N HIS A 188 -9.39 2.27 -32.77
CA HIS A 188 -8.21 1.41 -32.86
C HIS A 188 -6.96 2.20 -33.26
N ASP A 189 -7.07 3.07 -34.27
CA ASP A 189 -5.93 3.87 -34.74
C ASP A 189 -5.48 4.89 -33.67
N GLY A 190 -6.43 5.59 -33.03
CA GLY A 190 -6.10 6.50 -31.94
C GLY A 190 -5.48 5.81 -30.72
N LEU A 191 -5.88 4.57 -30.40
CA LEU A 191 -5.25 3.76 -29.35
C LEU A 191 -3.82 3.36 -29.73
N ALA A 192 -3.54 3.13 -31.02
CA ALA A 192 -2.19 2.87 -31.50
C ALA A 192 -1.28 4.09 -31.30
N ASP A 193 -1.76 5.28 -31.63
CA ASP A 193 -1.03 6.54 -31.40
C ASP A 193 -0.76 6.78 -29.91
N ILE A 194 -1.75 6.54 -29.05
CA ILE A 194 -1.59 6.62 -27.58
C ILE A 194 -0.49 5.66 -27.11
N LYS A 195 -0.50 4.41 -27.58
CA LYS A 195 0.47 3.40 -27.20
C LYS A 195 1.89 3.78 -27.64
N GLU A 196 2.04 4.25 -28.88
CA GLU A 196 3.33 4.67 -29.42
C GLU A 196 3.88 5.88 -28.65
N GLY A 197 3.05 6.90 -28.44
CA GLY A 197 3.44 8.09 -27.69
C GLY A 197 3.79 7.80 -26.23
N ALA A 198 3.04 6.92 -25.57
CA ALA A 198 3.33 6.46 -24.22
C ALA A 198 4.68 5.73 -24.14
N GLY A 199 5.00 4.88 -25.13
CA GLY A 199 6.30 4.20 -25.18
C GLY A 199 7.50 5.17 -25.23
N LEU A 200 7.33 6.35 -25.83
CA LEU A 200 8.34 7.40 -25.80
C LEU A 200 8.39 8.10 -24.42
N ALA A 201 7.23 8.35 -23.81
CA ALA A 201 7.13 9.01 -22.51
C ALA A 201 7.59 8.13 -21.32
N GLU A 202 7.55 6.80 -21.45
CA GLU A 202 8.03 5.86 -20.41
C GLU A 202 9.49 6.09 -20.03
N PHE A 203 10.33 6.56 -20.97
CA PHE A 203 11.70 6.96 -20.69
C PHE A 203 11.80 8.00 -19.57
N LEU A 204 10.86 8.95 -19.50
CA LEU A 204 10.85 10.00 -18.49
C LEU A 204 10.66 9.41 -17.08
N LEU A 205 9.79 8.42 -16.94
CA LEU A 205 9.55 7.76 -15.67
C LEU A 205 10.73 6.88 -15.25
N GLU A 206 11.37 6.20 -16.20
CA GLU A 206 12.57 5.43 -15.93
C GLU A 206 13.74 6.34 -15.51
N TRP A 207 13.88 7.47 -16.19
CA TRP A 207 14.88 8.49 -15.84
C TRP A 207 14.64 9.06 -14.44
N ASP A 208 13.42 9.50 -14.14
CA ASP A 208 13.06 10.03 -12.82
C ASP A 208 13.32 9.01 -11.70
N LYS A 209 12.96 7.75 -11.91
CA LYS A 209 13.27 6.66 -10.96
C LYS A 209 14.77 6.48 -10.74
N LYS A 210 15.55 6.47 -11.82
CA LYS A 210 17.02 6.36 -11.75
C LYS A 210 17.64 7.55 -11.05
N GLU A 211 17.13 8.75 -11.31
CA GLU A 211 17.62 9.97 -10.68
C GLU A 211 17.29 9.99 -9.17
N LYS A 212 16.07 9.63 -8.79
CA LYS A 212 15.69 9.48 -7.37
C LYS A 212 16.54 8.43 -6.67
N ALA A 213 16.78 7.28 -7.29
CA ALA A 213 17.66 6.25 -6.74
C ALA A 213 19.10 6.78 -6.57
N ARG A 214 19.64 7.47 -7.58
CA ARG A 214 20.97 8.10 -7.52
C ARG A 214 21.08 9.15 -6.42
N LEU A 215 20.04 9.97 -6.24
CA LEU A 215 19.98 10.97 -5.17
C LEU A 215 19.89 10.28 -3.81
N SER A 216 19.07 9.26 -3.66
CA SER A 216 18.94 8.50 -2.41
C SER A 216 20.24 7.77 -2.03
N GLU A 217 20.99 7.24 -2.99
CA GLU A 217 22.32 6.65 -2.72
C GLU A 217 23.35 7.69 -2.28
N ARG A 218 23.23 8.93 -2.79
CA ARG A 218 24.13 10.03 -2.46
C ARG A 218 23.78 10.71 -1.14
N TYR A 219 22.49 10.81 -0.84
CA TYR A 219 21.88 11.52 0.29
C TYR A 219 21.10 10.54 1.13
N ASN A 220 21.83 9.85 2.01
CA ASN A 220 21.34 8.77 2.87
C ASN A 220 21.70 8.98 4.35
N ARG A 221 22.06 10.21 4.75
CA ARG A 221 22.39 10.49 6.15
C ARG A 221 21.17 10.34 7.05
N TYR A 222 20.03 10.85 6.59
CA TYR A 222 18.80 10.91 7.38
C TYR A 222 17.83 9.80 6.99
N ASN A 223 17.61 8.85 7.90
CA ASN A 223 16.60 7.81 7.79
C ASN A 223 15.21 8.35 8.19
N ILE A 224 14.73 9.36 7.45
CA ILE A 224 13.40 9.94 7.63
C ILE A 224 12.52 9.47 6.46
N PRO A 225 11.43 8.71 6.73
CA PRO A 225 10.61 8.13 5.68
C PRO A 225 10.10 9.16 4.67
N LEU A 226 10.15 8.79 3.39
CA LEU A 226 9.69 9.57 2.23
C LEU A 226 10.43 10.88 1.93
N ILE A 227 11.01 11.55 2.93
CA ILE A 227 11.51 12.92 2.80
C ILE A 227 12.97 13.14 3.25
N GLY A 228 13.65 12.13 3.81
CA GLY A 228 15.03 12.25 4.33
C GLY A 228 16.03 12.77 3.29
N THR A 229 16.01 12.21 2.08
CA THR A 229 16.85 12.67 0.96
C THR A 229 16.59 14.14 0.60
N ASP A 230 15.33 14.56 0.51
CA ASP A 230 14.97 15.94 0.16
C ASP A 230 15.38 16.94 1.27
N LEU A 231 15.25 16.53 2.54
CA LEU A 231 15.69 17.32 3.70
C LEU A 231 17.21 17.48 3.71
N GLU A 232 17.97 16.43 3.40
CA GLU A 232 19.43 16.48 3.29
C GLU A 232 19.89 17.43 2.16
N ILE A 233 19.28 17.32 0.98
CA ILE A 233 19.51 18.21 -0.15
C ILE A 233 19.18 19.66 0.24
N GLY A 234 18.08 19.86 0.96
CA GLY A 234 17.67 21.15 1.52
C GLY A 234 18.73 21.74 2.44
N LEU A 235 19.26 20.94 3.38
CA LEU A 235 20.31 21.34 4.32
C LEU A 235 21.62 21.71 3.61
N GLU A 236 22.10 20.89 2.67
CA GLU A 236 23.27 21.23 1.86
C GLU A 236 23.07 22.51 1.06
N SER A 237 21.88 22.66 0.46
CA SER A 237 21.53 23.86 -0.32
C SER A 237 21.54 25.10 0.56
N MET A 238 21.05 25.02 1.81
CA MET A 238 21.10 26.12 2.77
C MET A 238 22.53 26.53 3.09
N LYS A 239 23.42 25.57 3.35
CA LYS A 239 24.86 25.81 3.58
C LYS A 239 25.56 26.48 2.38
N ALA A 240 25.04 26.28 1.17
CA ALA A 240 25.62 26.81 -0.07
C ALA A 240 25.07 28.18 -0.53
N VAL A 241 23.97 28.68 0.06
CA VAL A 241 23.29 29.89 -0.41
C VAL A 241 23.06 30.91 0.69
N GLU A 242 22.95 32.18 0.30
CA GLU A 242 22.63 33.27 1.22
C GLU A 242 21.24 33.14 1.86
N ARG A 243 21.11 33.52 3.14
CA ARG A 243 19.88 33.49 3.96
C ARG A 243 18.61 33.96 3.26
N ARG A 244 18.70 34.98 2.39
CA ARG A 244 17.55 35.49 1.62
C ARG A 244 16.83 34.43 0.76
N LYS A 245 17.52 33.34 0.41
CA LYS A 245 16.97 32.22 -0.37
C LYS A 245 16.36 31.12 0.50
N TRP A 246 16.70 31.05 1.78
CA TRP A 246 16.24 29.99 2.69
C TRP A 246 14.73 30.00 2.88
N ARG A 247 14.11 31.18 2.93
CA ARG A 247 12.65 31.33 3.11
C ARG A 247 11.83 30.54 2.08
N ARG A 248 12.32 30.42 0.84
CA ARG A 248 11.62 29.63 -0.19
C ARG A 248 11.77 28.13 0.09
N GLY A 249 12.97 27.68 0.44
CA GLY A 249 13.23 26.30 0.85
C GLY A 249 12.38 25.90 2.04
N ALA A 250 12.44 26.66 3.13
CA ALA A 250 11.64 26.41 4.33
C ALA A 250 10.13 26.37 4.04
N LYS A 251 9.63 27.26 3.17
CA LYS A 251 8.22 27.24 2.77
C LYS A 251 7.85 25.96 2.00
N SER A 252 8.71 25.51 1.09
CA SER A 252 8.49 24.27 0.34
C SER A 252 8.56 23.04 1.24
N THR A 253 9.52 22.99 2.18
CA THR A 253 9.56 21.94 3.21
C THR A 253 8.26 21.89 4.01
N GLU A 254 7.75 23.03 4.45
CA GLU A 254 6.49 23.12 5.21
C GLU A 254 5.24 22.75 4.40
N SER A 255 5.17 23.10 3.12
CA SER A 255 3.98 22.87 2.30
C SER A 255 3.98 21.54 1.56
N ASP A 256 5.16 20.96 1.30
CA ASP A 256 5.31 19.85 0.37
C ASP A 256 5.92 18.60 1.01
N LEU A 257 6.81 18.75 2.01
CA LEU A 257 7.49 17.61 2.65
C LEU A 257 6.83 17.19 3.95
N PHE A 258 6.59 18.11 4.89
CA PHE A 258 5.94 17.77 6.17
C PHE A 258 4.56 17.13 6.01
N PRO A 259 3.69 17.57 5.09
CA PRO A 259 2.40 16.88 4.89
C PRO A 259 2.55 15.42 4.46
N LYS A 260 3.58 15.09 3.66
CA LYS A 260 3.85 13.70 3.26
C LYS A 260 4.26 12.84 4.46
N LEU A 261 5.07 13.41 5.36
CA LEU A 261 5.47 12.73 6.59
C LEU A 261 4.30 12.61 7.58
N ASP A 262 3.44 13.63 7.69
CA ASP A 262 2.22 13.61 8.50
C ASP A 262 1.30 12.46 8.06
N GLU A 263 1.03 12.36 6.75
CA GLU A 263 0.21 11.29 6.17
C GLU A 263 0.83 9.90 6.39
N PHE A 264 2.12 9.76 6.14
CA PHE A 264 2.85 8.52 6.40
C PHE A 264 2.80 8.11 7.87
N TRP A 265 3.10 9.03 8.78
CA TRP A 265 3.14 8.74 10.20
C TRP A 265 1.78 8.34 10.73
N HIS A 266 0.72 9.03 10.30
CA HIS A 266 -0.65 8.67 10.66
C HIS A 266 -1.02 7.25 10.19
N MET A 267 -0.57 6.86 9.00
CA MET A 267 -0.82 5.54 8.42
C MET A 267 -0.04 4.42 9.12
N VAL A 268 1.19 4.70 9.59
CA VAL A 268 2.09 3.66 10.09
C VAL A 268 2.00 3.48 11.59
N ASN A 269 1.83 4.56 12.38
CA ASN A 269 1.84 4.54 13.85
C ASN A 269 0.93 3.45 14.44
N SER A 270 -0.32 3.36 13.98
CA SER A 270 -1.29 2.37 14.49
C SER A 270 -0.92 0.92 14.18
N ASN A 271 -0.04 0.70 13.19
CA ASN A 271 0.31 -0.62 12.68
C ASN A 271 1.70 -1.09 13.14
N LEU A 272 2.45 -0.25 13.86
CA LEU A 272 3.73 -0.62 14.43
C LEU A 272 3.55 -1.53 15.64
N PHE A 273 4.17 -2.70 15.59
CA PHE A 273 4.31 -3.60 16.74
C PHE A 273 5.61 -3.31 17.46
N LEU A 274 5.57 -2.34 18.36
CA LEU A 274 6.70 -2.01 19.25
C LEU A 274 6.64 -2.85 20.54
N PRO A 275 7.77 -3.08 21.21
CA PRO A 275 7.79 -3.68 22.54
C PRO A 275 6.86 -2.89 23.49
N PRO A 276 5.92 -3.54 24.21
CA PRO A 276 4.90 -2.81 24.97
C PRO A 276 5.49 -1.91 26.07
N GLU A 277 6.64 -2.31 26.61
CA GLU A 277 7.35 -1.59 27.68
C GLU A 277 8.01 -0.29 27.15
N GLU A 278 8.46 -0.30 25.89
CA GLU A 278 9.20 0.80 25.25
C GLU A 278 8.28 1.71 24.42
N ARG A 279 7.15 1.19 23.93
CA ARG A 279 6.22 1.90 23.04
C ARG A 279 5.91 3.34 23.48
N PRO A 280 5.49 3.63 24.74
CA PRO A 280 5.14 5.00 25.12
C PRO A 280 6.30 5.99 24.99
N GLU A 281 7.52 5.56 25.31
CA GLU A 281 8.73 6.38 25.25
C GLU A 281 9.13 6.64 23.80
N ILE A 282 9.20 5.60 22.98
CA ILE A 282 9.55 5.69 21.56
C ILE A 282 8.57 6.60 20.81
N MET A 283 7.26 6.43 21.05
CA MET A 283 6.24 7.23 20.39
C MET A 283 6.33 8.71 20.75
N MET A 284 6.58 9.01 22.03
CA MET A 284 6.80 10.38 22.50
C MET A 284 8.06 10.98 21.90
N GLU A 285 9.15 10.22 21.81
CA GLU A 285 10.42 10.68 21.25
C GLU A 285 10.27 11.12 19.78
N VAL A 286 9.57 10.32 18.95
CA VAL A 286 9.32 10.70 17.55
C VAL A 286 8.48 11.97 17.45
N GLU A 287 7.44 12.11 18.28
CA GLU A 287 6.60 13.31 18.28
C GLU A 287 7.39 14.57 18.67
N GLU A 288 8.24 14.47 19.70
CA GLU A 288 9.11 15.56 20.15
C GLU A 288 10.17 15.92 19.10
N ALA A 289 10.85 14.92 18.53
CA ALA A 289 11.84 15.12 17.47
C ALA A 289 11.20 15.77 16.25
N TYR A 290 10.01 15.31 15.85
CA TYR A 290 9.29 15.85 14.71
C TYR A 290 8.85 17.30 14.94
N LEU A 291 8.34 17.62 16.13
CA LEU A 291 8.00 19.00 16.50
C LEU A 291 9.24 19.89 16.46
N ALA A 292 10.37 19.44 17.02
CA ALA A 292 11.62 20.18 17.01
C ALA A 292 12.10 20.47 15.59
N THR A 293 12.01 19.50 14.67
CA THR A 293 12.33 19.72 13.25
C THR A 293 11.44 20.78 12.61
N ARG A 294 10.12 20.76 12.89
CA ARG A 294 9.19 21.77 12.36
C ARG A 294 9.52 23.16 12.88
N GLU A 295 9.86 23.29 14.16
CA GLU A 295 10.26 24.55 14.78
C GLU A 295 11.57 25.09 14.19
N ALA A 296 12.59 24.23 14.03
CA ALA A 296 13.87 24.60 13.42
C ALA A 296 13.70 25.09 11.98
N VAL A 297 12.93 24.37 11.15
CA VAL A 297 12.62 24.79 9.77
C VAL A 297 11.83 26.10 9.74
N ALA A 298 10.87 26.29 10.65
CA ALA A 298 10.10 27.52 10.72
C ALA A 298 10.98 28.73 11.10
N ALA A 299 11.97 28.54 11.98
CA ALA A 299 12.89 29.56 12.43
C ALA A 299 13.77 30.14 11.30
N LEU A 300 14.03 29.37 10.23
CA LEU A 300 14.76 29.83 9.04
C LEU A 300 14.11 31.03 8.34
N LYS A 301 12.81 31.25 8.54
CA LYS A 301 12.07 32.40 8.00
C LYS A 301 12.29 33.68 8.82
N GLY A 302 12.78 33.54 10.05
CA GLY A 302 13.00 34.61 11.03
C GLY A 302 14.35 35.33 10.87
N LYS A 303 14.55 36.36 11.68
CA LYS A 303 15.77 37.20 11.69
C LYS A 303 16.49 37.21 13.04
N ASP A 304 15.98 36.46 14.01
CA ASP A 304 16.31 36.65 15.43
C ASP A 304 17.56 35.87 15.88
N PHE A 305 18.13 35.05 14.99
CA PHE A 305 19.27 34.17 15.23
C PHE A 305 20.34 34.31 14.15
N GLU A 306 21.57 33.97 14.51
CA GLU A 306 22.70 33.91 13.58
C GLU A 306 22.54 32.74 12.60
N ASP A 307 23.17 32.88 11.43
CA ASP A 307 23.01 31.91 10.32
C ASP A 307 23.52 30.51 10.72
N ASP A 308 24.66 30.44 11.42
CA ASP A 308 25.25 29.17 11.88
C ASP A 308 24.36 28.48 12.93
N GLU A 309 23.80 29.22 13.88
CA GLU A 309 22.89 28.69 14.91
C GLU A 309 21.62 28.08 14.30
N LEU A 310 21.08 28.72 13.24
CA LEU A 310 19.90 28.23 12.55
C LEU A 310 20.17 26.97 11.74
N ILE A 311 21.33 26.90 11.09
CA ILE A 311 21.73 25.70 10.33
C ILE A 311 21.99 24.54 11.29
N GLU A 312 22.70 24.79 12.40
CA GLU A 312 22.99 23.81 13.45
C GLU A 312 21.69 23.27 14.06
N ALA A 313 20.74 24.14 14.42
CA ALA A 313 19.44 23.72 14.94
C ALA A 313 18.66 22.82 13.97
N VAL A 314 18.69 23.11 12.66
CA VAL A 314 18.07 22.23 11.66
C VAL A 314 18.81 20.90 11.59
N GLU A 315 20.13 20.92 11.51
CA GLU A 315 20.95 19.70 11.43
C GLU A 315 20.76 18.79 12.64
N GLU A 316 20.81 19.32 13.86
CA GLU A 316 20.56 18.57 15.10
C GLU A 316 19.13 18.00 15.15
N SER A 317 18.13 18.79 14.76
CA SER A 317 16.74 18.32 14.76
C SER A 317 16.49 17.22 13.73
N LEU A 318 17.22 17.22 12.60
CA LEU A 318 17.14 16.17 11.58
C LEU A 318 17.88 14.91 12.03
N ASP A 319 19.03 15.05 12.69
CA ASP A 319 19.77 13.93 13.27
C ASP A 319 18.88 13.23 14.32
N TRP A 320 18.26 13.98 15.24
CA TRP A 320 17.36 13.43 16.25
C TRP A 320 16.16 12.69 15.63
N LEU A 321 15.46 13.32 14.67
CA LEU A 321 14.32 12.68 14.01
C LEU A 321 14.72 11.40 13.27
N SER A 322 15.88 11.41 12.61
CA SER A 322 16.44 10.24 11.94
C SER A 322 16.78 9.12 12.92
N GLU A 323 17.37 9.45 14.07
CA GLU A 323 17.68 8.48 15.12
C GLU A 323 16.41 7.84 15.67
N SER A 324 15.35 8.61 15.94
CA SER A 324 14.09 8.07 16.45
C SER A 324 13.40 7.15 15.44
N PHE A 325 13.40 7.48 14.15
CA PHE A 325 12.88 6.57 13.11
C PHE A 325 13.74 5.31 12.92
N THR A 326 15.07 5.44 13.04
CA THR A 326 15.98 4.29 13.00
C THR A 326 15.72 3.36 14.17
N HIS A 327 15.52 3.90 15.38
CA HIS A 327 15.19 3.12 16.55
C HIS A 327 13.87 2.35 16.38
N ILE A 328 12.84 2.99 15.83
CA ILE A 328 11.59 2.30 15.46
C ILE A 328 11.86 1.15 14.51
N GLU A 329 12.64 1.37 13.45
CA GLU A 329 12.94 0.33 12.45
C GLU A 329 13.66 -0.89 13.04
N GLU A 330 14.50 -0.67 14.06
CA GLU A 330 15.26 -1.70 14.75
C GLU A 330 14.40 -2.52 15.72
N VAL A 331 13.47 -1.87 16.44
CA VAL A 331 12.67 -2.53 17.48
C VAL A 331 11.29 -3.01 17.02
N ALA A 332 10.77 -2.46 15.92
CA ALA A 332 9.45 -2.84 15.41
C ALA A 332 9.47 -4.29 14.91
N LEU A 333 8.50 -5.06 15.38
CA LEU A 333 8.31 -6.44 14.95
C LEU A 333 7.86 -6.47 13.49
N ARG A 334 8.63 -7.17 12.66
CA ARG A 334 8.37 -7.33 11.24
C ARG A 334 7.81 -8.74 10.93
N PRO A 335 7.01 -8.92 9.86
CA PRO A 335 6.40 -10.21 9.53
C PRO A 335 7.39 -11.36 9.31
N ASP A 336 8.62 -11.06 8.91
CA ASP A 336 9.72 -12.01 8.70
C ASP A 336 10.32 -12.55 10.01
N ALA A 337 9.96 -11.98 11.16
CA ALA A 337 10.24 -12.58 12.46
C ALA A 337 9.51 -13.93 12.63
N PHE A 338 8.40 -14.12 11.91
CA PHE A 338 7.72 -15.40 11.78
C PHE A 338 8.10 -16.06 10.46
N GLY A 339 8.35 -17.36 10.47
CA GLY A 339 8.59 -18.14 9.25
C GLY A 339 7.36 -18.20 8.34
N SER A 340 7.42 -18.98 7.26
CA SER A 340 6.22 -19.22 6.45
C SER A 340 5.25 -20.15 7.19
N GLY A 341 3.96 -19.82 7.22
CA GLY A 341 2.92 -20.71 7.74
C GLY A 341 1.89 -20.00 8.61
N THR A 342 1.18 -20.80 9.42
CA THR A 342 0.07 -20.35 10.27
C THR A 342 0.47 -19.25 11.24
N GLU A 343 1.68 -19.28 11.81
CA GLU A 343 2.14 -18.27 12.76
C GLU A 343 2.24 -16.88 12.12
N ARG A 344 2.76 -16.81 10.88
CA ARG A 344 2.78 -15.58 10.12
C ARG A 344 1.38 -15.14 9.70
N GLU A 345 0.52 -16.06 9.30
CA GLU A 345 -0.89 -15.74 9.00
C GLU A 345 -1.62 -15.17 10.22
N ILE A 346 -1.34 -15.68 11.42
CA ILE A 346 -1.90 -15.14 12.68
C ILE A 346 -1.37 -13.74 12.94
N PHE A 347 -0.06 -13.51 12.80
CA PHE A 347 0.51 -12.17 12.97
C PHE A 347 -0.10 -11.17 11.97
N GLU A 348 -0.16 -11.51 10.68
CA GLU A 348 -0.78 -10.69 9.64
C GLU A 348 -2.28 -10.43 9.93
N ALA A 349 -3.01 -11.42 10.48
CA ALA A 349 -4.40 -11.25 10.89
C ALA A 349 -4.56 -10.33 12.10
N VAL A 350 -3.66 -10.41 13.08
CA VAL A 350 -3.64 -9.51 14.23
C VAL A 350 -3.34 -8.07 13.78
N GLN A 351 -2.37 -7.87 12.88
CA GLN A 351 -2.12 -6.57 12.26
C GLN A 351 -3.38 -6.06 11.57
N GLY A 352 -4.03 -6.90 10.76
CA GLY A 352 -5.25 -6.54 10.05
C GLY A 352 -6.42 -6.15 10.97
N VAL A 353 -6.60 -6.84 12.11
CA VAL A 353 -7.64 -6.52 13.11
C VAL A 353 -7.38 -5.16 13.75
N LEU A 354 -6.12 -4.89 14.13
CA LEU A 354 -5.74 -3.60 14.72
C LEU A 354 -5.84 -2.45 13.70
N SER A 355 -5.54 -2.69 12.43
CA SER A 355 -5.76 -1.72 11.35
C SER A 355 -7.24 -1.54 10.98
N GLY A 356 -8.16 -2.32 11.57
CA GLY A 356 -9.57 -2.30 11.21
C GLY A 356 -9.85 -2.80 9.78
N THR A 357 -8.99 -3.66 9.24
CA THR A 357 -9.12 -4.21 7.87
C THR A 357 -9.47 -5.70 7.86
N VAL A 358 -9.44 -6.36 9.01
CA VAL A 358 -9.81 -7.77 9.15
C VAL A 358 -10.88 -7.86 10.24
N PRO A 359 -12.04 -8.48 9.99
CA PRO A 359 -13.04 -8.71 11.02
C PRO A 359 -12.52 -9.60 12.14
N ASP A 360 -12.94 -9.34 13.37
CA ASP A 360 -12.53 -10.06 14.57
C ASP A 360 -12.80 -11.56 14.41
N ALA A 361 -13.96 -11.89 13.80
CA ALA A 361 -14.38 -13.25 13.50
C ALA A 361 -13.33 -14.05 12.69
N ALA A 362 -12.62 -13.40 11.76
CA ALA A 362 -11.62 -14.08 10.93
C ALA A 362 -10.38 -14.45 11.74
N LEU A 363 -9.88 -13.56 12.60
CA LEU A 363 -8.80 -13.87 13.53
C LEU A 363 -9.22 -14.94 14.54
N LEU A 364 -10.43 -14.85 15.07
CA LEU A 364 -10.97 -15.85 16.01
C LEU A 364 -11.07 -17.24 15.37
N GLU A 365 -11.52 -17.33 14.13
CA GLU A 365 -11.57 -18.58 13.38
C GLU A 365 -10.16 -19.13 13.11
N LEU A 366 -9.22 -18.27 12.73
CA LEU A 366 -7.82 -18.66 12.51
C LEU A 366 -7.17 -19.21 13.79
N LEU A 367 -7.35 -18.53 14.92
CA LEU A 367 -6.84 -18.97 16.22
C LEU A 367 -7.47 -20.30 16.65
N ARG A 368 -8.80 -20.46 16.50
CA ARG A 368 -9.54 -21.70 16.85
C ARG A 368 -9.15 -22.90 16.00
N ASN A 369 -8.87 -22.67 14.72
CA ASN A 369 -8.49 -23.72 13.76
C ASN A 369 -6.96 -23.93 13.69
N SER A 370 -6.19 -23.12 14.40
CA SER A 370 -4.73 -23.26 14.44
C SER A 370 -4.34 -24.59 15.07
N GLN A 371 -3.25 -25.19 14.59
CA GLN A 371 -2.65 -26.38 15.20
C GLN A 371 -1.66 -26.01 16.32
N LEU A 372 -1.75 -24.78 16.83
CA LEU A 372 -0.85 -24.28 17.86
C LEU A 372 -1.14 -24.95 19.21
N PRO A 373 -0.11 -25.14 20.03
CA PRO A 373 -0.29 -25.59 21.41
C PRO A 373 -1.19 -24.64 22.20
N GLU A 374 -2.05 -25.20 23.07
CA GLU A 374 -3.03 -24.43 23.86
C GLU A 374 -2.39 -23.31 24.70
N HIS A 375 -1.22 -23.55 25.31
CA HIS A 375 -0.49 -22.55 26.10
C HIS A 375 -0.02 -21.33 25.30
N GLU A 376 0.07 -21.42 23.98
CA GLU A 376 0.41 -20.28 23.11
C GLU A 376 -0.83 -19.50 22.72
N LEU A 377 -2.00 -20.17 22.67
CA LEU A 377 -3.29 -19.54 22.44
C LEU A 377 -3.80 -18.82 23.71
N GLU A 378 -3.30 -19.21 24.90
CA GLU A 378 -3.63 -18.55 26.17
C GLU A 378 -3.29 -17.06 26.18
N SER A 379 -2.24 -16.63 25.47
CA SER A 379 -1.85 -15.21 25.39
C SER A 379 -2.93 -14.36 24.69
N PHE A 380 -3.66 -14.94 23.74
CA PHE A 380 -4.80 -14.31 23.06
C PHE A 380 -6.11 -14.40 23.86
N GLY A 381 -6.09 -15.00 25.05
CA GLY A 381 -7.27 -15.25 25.89
C GLY A 381 -8.19 -14.04 26.12
N PRO A 382 -7.67 -12.85 26.49
CA PRO A 382 -8.50 -11.66 26.67
C PRO A 382 -9.25 -11.26 25.40
N TYR A 383 -8.57 -11.28 24.25
CA TYR A 383 -9.18 -11.04 22.95
C TYR A 383 -10.21 -12.12 22.57
N LEU A 384 -9.87 -13.41 22.75
CA LEU A 384 -10.75 -14.54 22.42
C LEU A 384 -12.10 -14.50 23.18
N LYS A 385 -12.09 -13.94 24.39
CA LYS A 385 -13.23 -13.95 25.29
C LYS A 385 -14.07 -12.67 25.19
N ASP A 386 -13.40 -11.52 25.23
CA ASP A 386 -14.05 -10.23 25.45
C ASP A 386 -13.80 -9.25 24.28
N GLY A 387 -13.08 -9.66 23.22
CA GLY A 387 -12.79 -8.79 22.06
C GLY A 387 -11.81 -7.66 22.35
N ASP A 388 -11.00 -7.79 23.41
CA ASP A 388 -10.03 -6.77 23.83
C ASP A 388 -8.88 -6.64 22.82
N ARG A 389 -9.02 -5.71 21.86
CA ARG A 389 -8.02 -5.46 20.81
C ARG A 389 -6.69 -4.97 21.37
N GLU A 390 -6.67 -4.21 22.47
CA GLU A 390 -5.41 -3.73 23.09
C GLU A 390 -4.57 -4.88 23.61
N SER A 391 -5.20 -5.96 24.08
CA SER A 391 -4.48 -7.16 24.52
C SER A 391 -3.66 -7.84 23.41
N LEU A 392 -4.02 -7.62 22.14
CA LEU A 392 -3.33 -8.22 20.99
C LEU A 392 -1.87 -7.77 20.88
N TYR A 393 -1.55 -6.53 21.28
CA TYR A 393 -0.16 -6.05 21.29
C TYR A 393 0.71 -6.92 22.17
N THR A 394 0.29 -7.19 23.41
CA THR A 394 1.04 -8.05 24.34
C THR A 394 1.00 -9.51 23.91
N ALA A 395 -0.15 -9.99 23.41
CA ALA A 395 -0.31 -11.38 22.99
C ALA A 395 0.68 -11.79 21.88
N VAL A 396 0.92 -10.89 20.91
CA VAL A 396 1.85 -11.11 19.80
C VAL A 396 3.30 -11.25 20.28
N TRP A 397 3.73 -10.45 21.25
CA TRP A 397 5.09 -10.56 21.79
C TRP A 397 5.30 -11.87 22.56
N ILE A 398 4.33 -12.27 23.39
CA ILE A 398 4.36 -13.58 24.06
C ILE A 398 4.35 -14.72 23.03
N PHE A 399 3.57 -14.57 21.96
CA PHE A 399 3.51 -15.53 20.87
C PHE A 399 4.84 -15.65 20.12
N LEU A 400 5.54 -14.54 19.88
CA LEU A 400 6.87 -14.52 19.28
C LEU A 400 7.90 -15.25 20.15
N ASP A 401 7.87 -15.06 21.48
CA ASP A 401 8.77 -15.76 22.40
C ASP A 401 8.57 -17.27 22.33
N HIS A 402 7.31 -17.72 22.31
CA HIS A 402 6.97 -19.13 22.14
C HIS A 402 7.45 -19.68 20.79
N TYR A 403 7.19 -18.95 19.70
CA TYR A 403 7.65 -19.33 18.37
C TYR A 403 9.18 -19.45 18.30
N SER A 404 9.90 -18.45 18.80
CA SER A 404 11.38 -18.41 18.80
C SER A 404 11.94 -19.58 19.61
N ALA A 405 11.39 -19.86 20.79
CA ALA A 405 11.80 -20.98 21.61
C ALA A 405 11.52 -22.35 20.95
N ARG A 406 10.52 -22.47 20.07
CA ARG A 406 10.30 -23.67 19.23
C ARG A 406 11.32 -23.72 18.09
N ALA A 407 11.52 -22.62 17.38
CA ALA A 407 12.43 -22.54 16.24
C ALA A 407 13.87 -22.91 16.65
N GLU A 408 14.36 -22.38 17.78
CA GLU A 408 15.69 -22.71 18.31
C GLU A 408 15.84 -24.19 18.69
N LYS A 409 14.77 -24.83 19.20
CA LYS A 409 14.77 -26.28 19.48
C LYS A 409 14.84 -27.10 18.19
N VAL A 410 14.20 -26.63 17.12
CA VAL A 410 14.20 -27.30 15.82
C VAL A 410 15.52 -27.11 15.09
N GLU A 411 16.13 -25.91 15.10
CA GLU A 411 17.45 -25.65 14.50
C GLU A 411 18.57 -26.52 15.10
N GLY A 412 18.39 -27.01 16.33
CA GLY A 412 19.30 -27.97 16.98
C GLY A 412 19.04 -29.45 16.66
N GLU A 413 17.89 -29.81 16.09
CA GLU A 413 17.47 -31.20 15.92
C GLU A 413 17.66 -31.70 14.48
N LEU A 414 18.67 -32.55 14.31
CA LEU A 414 18.87 -33.30 13.06
C LEU A 414 17.65 -34.19 12.78
N TRP A 415 17.05 -34.07 11.60
CA TRP A 415 16.00 -34.99 11.20
C TRP A 415 16.58 -36.22 10.52
N THR A 416 16.10 -37.40 10.92
CA THR A 416 16.53 -38.67 10.34
C THR A 416 15.69 -38.98 9.11
N CYS A 417 16.34 -39.18 7.97
CA CYS A 417 15.66 -39.54 6.74
C CYS A 417 14.92 -40.87 6.89
N SER A 418 13.61 -40.87 6.66
CA SER A 418 12.76 -42.06 6.76
C SER A 418 13.12 -43.17 5.75
N ALA A 419 13.81 -42.82 4.65
CA ALA A 419 14.20 -43.78 3.61
C ALA A 419 15.59 -44.38 3.82
N CYS A 420 16.58 -43.60 4.28
CA CYS A 420 17.97 -44.05 4.35
C CYS A 420 18.62 -43.92 5.74
N GLY A 421 17.89 -43.40 6.74
CA GLY A 421 18.39 -43.25 8.11
C GLY A 421 19.44 -42.16 8.30
N GLN A 422 19.74 -41.35 7.28
CA GLN A 422 20.72 -40.28 7.36
C GLN A 422 20.19 -39.13 8.23
N ALA A 423 20.98 -38.68 9.20
CA ALA A 423 20.72 -37.44 9.92
C ALA A 423 21.04 -36.24 9.01
N ASN A 424 20.07 -35.34 8.83
CA ASN A 424 20.18 -34.13 8.00
C ASN A 424 20.00 -32.90 8.88
N ALA A 425 20.62 -31.78 8.50
CA ALA A 425 20.43 -30.49 9.15
C ALA A 425 18.94 -30.13 9.22
N ALA A 426 18.55 -29.43 10.28
CA ALA A 426 17.18 -29.02 10.53
C ALA A 426 16.60 -28.21 9.37
N GLU A 427 17.37 -27.27 8.81
CA GLU A 427 17.00 -26.44 7.67
C GLU A 427 16.94 -27.19 6.33
N SER A 428 17.43 -28.44 6.26
CA SER A 428 17.47 -29.18 5.00
C SER A 428 16.10 -29.76 4.64
N VAL A 429 15.47 -29.21 3.60
CA VAL A 429 14.14 -29.67 3.10
C VAL A 429 14.22 -31.06 2.44
N SER A 430 15.41 -31.52 2.08
CA SER A 430 15.63 -32.83 1.47
C SER A 430 16.82 -33.55 2.10
N CYS A 431 16.83 -34.88 2.04
CA CYS A 431 17.95 -35.66 2.56
C CYS A 431 19.20 -35.43 1.70
N GLY A 432 20.31 -35.03 2.32
CA GLY A 432 21.58 -34.80 1.59
C GLY A 432 22.13 -36.06 0.92
N HIS A 433 21.70 -37.25 1.34
CA HIS A 433 22.14 -38.53 0.78
C HIS A 433 21.21 -39.08 -0.30
N CYS A 434 19.90 -39.20 -0.02
CA CYS A 434 18.94 -39.84 -0.94
C CYS A 434 17.93 -38.88 -1.57
N ARG A 435 18.01 -37.58 -1.25
CA ARG A 435 17.14 -36.49 -1.75
C ARG A 435 15.64 -36.63 -1.49
N VAL A 436 15.23 -37.57 -0.63
CA VAL A 436 13.85 -37.65 -0.14
C VAL A 436 13.50 -36.39 0.64
N VAL A 437 12.37 -35.78 0.31
CA VAL A 437 11.86 -34.54 0.92
C VAL A 437 11.29 -34.85 2.31
N ARG A 438 11.58 -33.98 3.28
CA ARG A 438 11.03 -34.05 4.64
C ARG A 438 9.51 -33.93 4.54
N LYS A 439 8.78 -34.93 5.07
CA LYS A 439 7.32 -34.91 5.16
C LYS A 439 6.87 -34.13 6.36
#